data_AF-A0A497P773-F1
#
_entry.id   AF-A0A497P773-F1
#
_cell.length_a   1.000
_cell.length_b   1.000
_cell.length_c   1.000
_cell.angle_alpha   90.00
_cell.angle_beta   90.00
_cell.angle_gamma   90.00
#
_symmetry.space_group_name_H-M   'P 1'
#
loop_
_entity.id
_entity.type
_entity.pdbx_description
1 polymer ?
#
loop_
_entity_poly.entity_id
_entity_poly.type
_entity_poly.pdbx_seq_one_letter_code
_entity_poly.pdbx_strand_id
1 'polypeptide(L)'
;MTYLKTQDIAAIALCTAFWGVLNLTLAPLIWQMTHLPFTCDLLGFVSLTLVAWWTRRFGAASLTGLLVAGLTLSLRPNAFYMFGFIAASISFDILIRLVGYHNSFDKPLLSIVSIISFSTICAGLAGLIIGRFFLEFPVALEWFAGMHAIGGFIGGIVGVTIIRALVARKVMPSHIR
;
A
#
# COMPACT_ATOMS: atom_id res chain seq x y z
N MET A 1 17.56 -23.04 -3.68
CA MET A 1 16.14 -22.74 -3.93
C MET A 1 15.97 -21.22 -3.92
N THR A 2 15.37 -20.62 -4.94
CA THR A 2 15.15 -19.16 -5.00
C THR A 2 14.01 -18.76 -4.08
N TYR A 3 14.20 -17.68 -3.29
CA TYR A 3 13.20 -17.20 -2.34
C TYR A 3 11.95 -16.63 -3.04
N LEU A 4 12.16 -15.79 -4.06
CA LEU A 4 11.11 -15.29 -4.96
C LEU A 4 11.05 -16.16 -6.22
N LYS A 5 9.82 -16.54 -6.60
CA LYS A 5 9.55 -17.21 -7.87
C LYS A 5 9.23 -16.17 -8.95
N THR A 6 9.28 -16.58 -10.22
CA THR A 6 8.92 -15.71 -11.36
C THR A 6 7.52 -15.09 -11.22
N GLN A 7 6.57 -15.85 -10.66
CA GLN A 7 5.21 -15.35 -10.38
C GLN A 7 5.20 -14.24 -9.32
N ASP A 8 6.07 -14.33 -8.30
CA ASP A 8 6.17 -13.31 -7.25
C ASP A 8 6.74 -12.01 -7.83
N ILE A 9 7.78 -12.13 -8.66
CA ILE A 9 8.39 -11.00 -9.37
C ILE A 9 7.36 -10.34 -10.30
N ALA A 10 6.57 -11.13 -11.02
CA ALA A 10 5.50 -10.60 -11.88
C ALA A 10 4.44 -9.85 -11.07
N ALA A 11 4.01 -10.39 -9.92
CA ALA A 11 3.05 -9.72 -9.04
C ALA A 11 3.60 -8.39 -8.50
N ILE A 12 4.86 -8.36 -8.06
CA ILE A 12 5.55 -7.14 -7.60
C ILE A 12 5.58 -6.11 -8.74
N ALA A 13 6.02 -6.50 -9.94
CA ALA A 13 6.10 -5.60 -11.09
C ALA A 13 4.74 -5.00 -11.47
N LEU A 14 3.68 -5.83 -11.52
CA LEU A 14 2.32 -5.38 -11.82
C LEU A 14 1.77 -4.43 -10.75
N CYS A 15 1.98 -4.75 -9.46
CA CYS A 15 1.52 -3.91 -8.36
C CYS A 15 2.31 -2.59 -8.27
N THR A 16 3.61 -2.62 -8.55
CA THR A 16 4.45 -1.42 -8.71
C THR A 16 3.95 -0.56 -9.86
N ALA A 17 3.66 -1.14 -11.04
CA ALA A 17 3.14 -0.39 -12.17
C ALA A 17 1.76 0.22 -11.87
N PHE A 18 0.85 -0.58 -11.30
CA PHE A 18 -0.48 -0.12 -10.90
C PHE A 18 -0.42 1.07 -9.94
N TRP A 19 0.35 0.95 -8.86
CA TRP A 19 0.49 2.04 -7.89
C TRP A 19 1.24 3.21 -8.50
N GLY A 20 2.42 2.98 -9.08
CA GLY A 20 3.27 4.04 -9.61
C GLY A 20 2.61 4.87 -10.69
N VAL A 21 1.98 4.24 -11.69
CA VAL A 21 1.32 4.96 -12.79
C VAL A 21 0.16 5.79 -12.25
N LEU A 22 -0.74 5.21 -11.45
CA LEU A 22 -1.89 5.94 -10.92
C LEU A 22 -1.47 7.03 -9.92
N ASN A 23 -0.39 6.83 -9.17
CA ASN A 23 0.13 7.84 -8.24
C ASN A 23 0.82 9.00 -8.95
N LEU A 24 1.33 8.79 -10.18
CA LEU A 24 1.93 9.84 -11.00
C LEU A 24 0.90 10.61 -11.83
N THR A 25 -0.21 9.96 -12.20
CA THR A 25 -1.24 10.55 -13.06
C THR A 25 -2.47 11.04 -12.28
N LEU A 26 -3.10 10.17 -11.49
CA LEU A 26 -4.39 10.42 -10.85
C LEU A 26 -4.25 11.13 -9.50
N ALA A 27 -3.31 10.71 -8.65
CA ALA A 27 -3.15 11.31 -7.32
C ALA A 27 -2.87 12.83 -7.37
N PRO A 28 -2.03 13.36 -8.28
CA PRO A 28 -1.81 14.81 -8.38
C PRO A 28 -3.06 15.57 -8.81
N LEU A 29 -3.87 15.00 -9.70
CA LEU A 29 -5.13 15.60 -10.15
C LEU A 29 -6.10 15.72 -8.97
N ILE A 30 -6.28 14.65 -8.19
CA ILE A 30 -7.17 14.68 -7.02
C ILE A 30 -6.62 15.62 -5.94
N TRP A 31 -5.30 15.66 -5.72
CA TRP A 31 -4.68 16.63 -4.83
C TRP A 31 -4.94 18.07 -5.26
N GLN A 32 -4.83 18.39 -6.55
CA GLN A 32 -5.11 19.74 -7.06
C GLN A 32 -6.58 20.15 -6.89
N MET A 33 -7.52 19.20 -7.01
CA MET A 33 -8.94 19.48 -6.87
C MET A 33 -9.41 19.56 -5.42
N THR A 34 -8.82 18.78 -4.52
CA THR A 34 -9.34 18.58 -3.15
C THR A 34 -8.38 19.05 -2.06
N HIS A 35 -7.08 19.13 -2.36
CA HIS A 35 -6.00 19.31 -1.38
C HIS A 35 -5.96 18.23 -0.29
N LEU A 36 -6.45 17.02 -0.59
CA LEU A 36 -6.50 15.90 0.35
C LEU A 36 -5.64 14.72 -0.13
N PRO A 37 -4.85 14.10 0.77
CA PRO A 37 -3.91 13.04 0.40
C PRO A 37 -4.53 11.64 0.27
N PHE A 38 -5.81 11.42 0.57
CA PHE A 38 -6.37 10.07 0.72
C PHE A 38 -6.24 9.15 -0.52
N THR A 39 -6.09 9.72 -1.73
CA THR A 39 -6.01 8.93 -2.97
C THR A 39 -4.69 8.17 -3.10
N CYS A 40 -3.56 8.77 -2.70
CA CYS A 40 -2.27 8.09 -2.83
C CYS A 40 -2.16 6.92 -1.87
N ASP A 41 -2.70 7.04 -0.65
CA ASP A 41 -2.80 5.92 0.29
C ASP A 41 -3.78 4.85 -0.19
N LEU A 42 -4.95 5.23 -0.72
CA LEU A 42 -5.90 4.29 -1.31
C LEU A 42 -5.21 3.40 -2.35
N LEU A 43 -4.56 4.01 -3.34
CA LEU A 43 -3.88 3.29 -4.42
C LEU A 43 -2.71 2.44 -3.88
N GLY A 44 -1.94 2.99 -2.95
CA GLY A 44 -0.84 2.30 -2.30
C GLY A 44 -1.30 1.06 -1.54
N PHE A 45 -2.28 1.18 -0.66
CA PHE A 45 -2.73 0.05 0.16
C PHE A 45 -3.55 -0.97 -0.62
N VAL A 46 -4.25 -0.60 -1.69
CA VAL A 46 -4.81 -1.58 -2.64
C VAL A 46 -3.68 -2.41 -3.26
N SER A 47 -2.62 -1.76 -3.74
CA SER A 47 -1.45 -2.41 -4.33
C SER A 47 -0.70 -3.31 -3.34
N LEU A 48 -0.40 -2.80 -2.14
CA LEU A 48 0.31 -3.54 -1.09
C LEU A 48 -0.50 -4.75 -0.58
N THR A 49 -1.82 -4.58 -0.44
CA THR A 49 -2.72 -5.67 -0.09
C THR A 49 -2.72 -6.77 -1.14
N LEU A 50 -2.79 -6.40 -2.43
CA LEU A 50 -2.76 -7.34 -3.54
C LEU A 50 -1.43 -8.10 -3.62
N VAL A 51 -0.28 -7.41 -3.57
CA VAL A 51 1.02 -8.07 -3.67
C VAL A 51 1.30 -8.96 -2.45
N ALA A 52 0.90 -8.55 -1.25
CA ALA A 52 1.06 -9.36 -0.04
C ALA A 52 0.17 -10.61 -0.07
N TRP A 53 -1.07 -10.48 -0.54
CA TRP A 53 -1.98 -11.60 -0.74
C TRP A 53 -1.49 -12.56 -1.81
N TRP A 54 -1.02 -12.03 -2.94
CA TRP A 54 -0.61 -12.80 -4.10
C TRP A 54 0.66 -13.59 -3.79
N THR A 55 1.70 -12.92 -3.29
CA THR A 55 3.02 -13.53 -3.11
C THR A 55 3.13 -14.34 -1.83
N ARG A 56 2.45 -13.92 -0.76
CA ARG A 56 2.60 -14.49 0.60
C ARG A 56 4.07 -14.50 1.07
N ARG A 57 4.91 -13.56 0.58
CA ARG A 57 6.34 -13.45 0.88
C ARG A 57 6.66 -12.16 1.63
N PHE A 58 7.55 -12.28 2.61
CA PHE A 58 8.06 -11.13 3.33
C PHE A 58 9.04 -10.37 2.44
N GLY A 59 8.94 -9.05 2.44
CA GLY A 59 9.72 -8.17 1.58
C GLY A 59 9.05 -7.85 0.24
N ALA A 60 7.97 -8.55 -0.15
CA ALA A 60 7.30 -8.26 -1.42
C ALA A 60 6.56 -6.92 -1.41
N ALA A 61 5.86 -6.61 -0.31
CA ALA A 61 5.18 -5.33 -0.13
C ALA A 61 6.20 -4.19 0.04
N SER A 62 7.26 -4.42 0.83
CA SER A 62 8.36 -3.48 1.02
C SER A 62 9.07 -3.14 -0.29
N LEU A 63 9.40 -4.16 -1.10
CA LEU A 63 10.05 -3.97 -2.40
C LEU A 63 9.13 -3.23 -3.37
N THR A 64 7.82 -3.52 -3.35
CA THR A 64 6.85 -2.78 -4.16
C THR A 64 6.88 -1.30 -3.84
N GLY A 65 6.85 -0.92 -2.55
CA GLY A 65 6.94 0.48 -2.12
C GLY A 65 8.27 1.14 -2.49
N LEU A 66 9.40 0.43 -2.32
CA LEU A 66 10.72 0.92 -2.72
C LEU A 66 10.79 1.19 -4.23
N LEU A 67 10.28 0.27 -5.05
CA LEU A 67 10.27 0.42 -6.51
C LEU A 67 9.37 1.58 -6.94
N VAL A 68 8.19 1.72 -6.36
CA VAL A 68 7.31 2.86 -6.66
C VAL A 68 7.96 4.19 -6.27
N ALA A 69 8.63 4.24 -5.12
CA ALA A 69 9.37 5.43 -4.70
C ALA A 69 10.52 5.75 -5.65
N GLY A 70 11.35 4.76 -6.03
CA GLY A 70 12.43 4.95 -6.99
C GLY A 70 11.93 5.43 -8.36
N LEU A 71 10.85 4.84 -8.85
CA LEU A 71 10.23 5.23 -10.13
C LEU A 71 9.63 6.64 -10.07
N THR A 72 8.96 6.97 -8.97
CA THR A 72 8.40 8.31 -8.73
C THR A 72 9.50 9.36 -8.62
N LEU A 73 10.57 9.11 -7.85
CA LEU A 73 11.70 10.03 -7.71
C LEU A 73 12.46 10.20 -9.02
N SER A 74 12.58 9.14 -9.84
CA SER A 74 13.21 9.24 -11.16
C SER A 74 12.44 10.16 -12.11
N LEU A 75 11.10 10.18 -12.02
CA LEU A 75 10.25 11.02 -12.86
C LEU A 75 9.96 12.40 -12.24
N ARG A 76 10.02 12.50 -10.90
CA ARG A 76 9.80 13.72 -10.12
C ARG A 76 10.80 13.76 -8.96
N PRO A 77 12.02 14.29 -9.18
CA PRO A 77 13.10 14.26 -8.18
C PRO A 77 12.77 14.92 -6.84
N ASN A 78 11.84 15.88 -6.85
CA ASN A 78 11.43 16.61 -5.64
C ASN A 78 10.32 15.89 -4.83
N ALA A 79 9.88 14.70 -5.24
CA ALA A 79 8.81 13.93 -4.60
C ALA A 79 9.26 13.20 -3.32
N PHE A 80 9.92 13.92 -2.39
CA PHE A 80 10.49 13.34 -1.18
C PHE A 80 9.44 12.76 -0.20
N TYR A 81 8.16 13.15 -0.34
CA TYR A 81 7.05 12.54 0.39
C TYR A 81 6.97 11.01 0.19
N MET A 82 7.59 10.46 -0.87
CA MET A 82 7.68 9.02 -1.10
C MET A 82 8.41 8.25 0.00
N PHE A 83 9.25 8.90 0.82
CA PHE A 83 9.88 8.24 1.97
C PHE A 83 8.86 7.80 3.02
N GLY A 84 7.77 8.55 3.21
CA GLY A 84 6.66 8.12 4.07
C GLY A 84 6.00 6.85 3.55
N PHE A 85 5.81 6.74 2.24
CA PHE A 85 5.25 5.55 1.59
C PHE A 85 6.18 4.33 1.65
N ILE A 86 7.50 4.54 1.59
CA ILE A 86 8.47 3.46 1.85
C ILE A 86 8.30 2.94 3.27
N ALA A 87 8.31 3.84 4.27
CA ALA A 87 8.14 3.46 5.67
C ALA A 87 6.82 2.69 5.90
N ALA A 88 5.71 3.19 5.35
CA ALA A 88 4.42 2.52 5.41
C ALA A 88 4.42 1.13 4.76
N SER A 89 5.05 0.96 3.59
CA SER A 89 5.13 -0.33 2.91
C SER A 89 5.93 -1.36 3.72
N ILE A 90 7.02 -0.93 4.36
CA ILE A 90 7.85 -1.78 5.23
C ILE A 90 7.07 -2.17 6.48
N SER A 91 6.44 -1.18 7.14
CA SER A 91 5.62 -1.44 8.32
C SER A 91 4.46 -2.39 8.02
N PHE A 92 3.79 -2.22 6.88
CA PHE A 92 2.70 -3.10 6.46
C PHE A 92 3.20 -4.54 6.26
N ASP A 93 4.34 -4.73 5.58
CA ASP A 93 4.96 -6.04 5.36
C ASP A 93 5.31 -6.73 6.69
N ILE A 94 5.89 -5.97 7.63
CA ILE A 94 6.21 -6.45 8.98
C ILE A 94 4.94 -6.88 9.72
N LEU A 95 3.90 -6.05 9.75
CA LEU A 95 2.65 -6.36 10.46
C LEU A 95 1.96 -7.61 9.90
N ILE A 96 1.88 -7.73 8.57
CA ILE A 96 1.35 -8.93 7.91
C ILE A 96 2.18 -10.16 8.27
N ARG A 97 3.51 -10.04 8.30
CA ARG A 97 4.40 -11.15 8.67
C ARG A 97 4.21 -11.57 10.13
N LEU A 98 4.06 -10.62 11.04
CA LEU A 98 3.85 -10.88 12.48
C LEU A 98 2.53 -11.60 12.76
N VAL A 99 1.44 -11.18 12.12
CA VAL A 99 0.13 -11.85 12.27
C VAL A 99 0.04 -13.14 11.45
N GLY A 100 0.85 -13.24 10.40
CA GLY A 100 0.91 -14.37 9.49
C GLY A 100 -0.06 -14.22 8.33
N TYR A 101 0.39 -14.64 7.15
CA TYR A 101 -0.38 -14.55 5.91
C TYR A 101 -1.71 -15.32 5.96
N HIS A 102 -1.73 -16.49 6.60
CA HIS A 102 -2.95 -17.28 6.71
C HIS A 102 -4.06 -16.54 7.48
N ASN A 103 -3.72 -15.93 8.62
CA ASN A 103 -4.67 -15.13 9.39
C ASN A 103 -5.08 -13.85 8.65
N SER A 104 -4.13 -13.21 7.96
CA SER A 104 -4.35 -11.93 7.27
C SER A 104 -5.18 -12.05 5.98
N PHE A 105 -5.24 -13.24 5.37
CA PHE A 105 -5.87 -13.40 4.04
C PHE A 105 -6.88 -14.55 3.95
N ASP A 106 -6.68 -15.66 4.66
CA ASP A 106 -7.55 -16.84 4.47
C ASP A 106 -8.75 -16.79 5.40
N LYS A 107 -8.53 -16.41 6.67
CA LYS A 107 -9.59 -16.29 7.68
C LYS A 107 -10.41 -15.01 7.44
N PRO A 108 -11.72 -15.08 7.11
CA PRO A 108 -12.49 -13.92 6.65
C PRO A 108 -12.47 -12.72 7.61
N LEU A 109 -12.82 -12.96 8.88
CA LEU A 109 -12.94 -11.89 9.88
C LEU A 109 -11.57 -11.31 10.24
N LEU A 110 -10.57 -12.17 10.49
CA LEU A 110 -9.21 -11.72 10.78
C LEU A 110 -8.60 -10.97 9.59
N SER A 111 -8.88 -11.39 8.37
CA SER A 111 -8.42 -10.70 7.17
C SER A 111 -8.99 -9.30 7.04
N ILE A 112 -10.31 -9.13 7.22
CA ILE A 112 -10.95 -7.81 7.21
C ILE A 112 -10.31 -6.91 8.27
N VAL A 113 -10.25 -7.40 9.52
CA VAL A 113 -9.72 -6.62 10.64
C VAL A 113 -8.25 -6.28 10.45
N SER A 114 -7.40 -7.26 10.11
CA SER A 114 -5.96 -7.06 9.94
C SER A 114 -5.65 -6.12 8.79
N ILE A 115 -6.20 -6.34 7.60
CA ILE A 115 -5.87 -5.52 6.43
C ILE A 115 -6.33 -4.07 6.61
N ILE A 116 -7.57 -3.85 7.08
CA ILE A 116 -8.09 -2.50 7.32
C ILE A 116 -7.29 -1.80 8.42
N SER A 117 -7.00 -2.49 9.53
CA SER A 117 -6.24 -1.88 10.64
C SER A 117 -4.81 -1.55 10.22
N PHE A 118 -4.10 -2.48 9.57
CA PHE A 118 -2.71 -2.27 9.18
C PHE A 118 -2.59 -1.18 8.10
N SER A 119 -3.47 -1.17 7.11
CA SER A 119 -3.47 -0.10 6.09
C SER A 119 -3.74 1.27 6.72
N THR A 120 -4.71 1.37 7.62
CA THR A 120 -5.01 2.62 8.35
C THR A 120 -3.81 3.10 9.17
N ILE A 121 -3.20 2.22 9.98
CA ILE A 121 -2.06 2.55 10.85
C ILE A 121 -0.84 2.95 10.01
N CYS A 122 -0.51 2.17 8.98
CA CYS A 122 0.64 2.43 8.13
C CYS A 122 0.46 3.71 7.29
N ALA A 123 -0.76 4.00 6.81
CA ALA A 123 -1.04 5.26 6.13
C ALA A 123 -0.90 6.44 7.09
N GLY A 124 -1.48 6.36 8.29
CA GLY A 124 -1.30 7.39 9.32
C GLY A 124 0.18 7.63 9.64
N LEU A 125 0.98 6.56 9.72
CA LEU A 125 2.44 6.66 9.87
C LEU A 125 3.11 7.38 8.69
N ALA A 126 2.73 7.07 7.43
CA ALA A 126 3.21 7.83 6.27
C ALA A 126 2.85 9.31 6.41
N GLY A 127 1.60 9.63 6.76
CA GLY A 127 1.14 11.00 6.95
C GLY A 127 1.90 11.74 8.05
N LEU A 128 2.22 11.08 9.17
CA LEU A 128 3.06 11.67 10.22
C LEU A 128 4.49 11.97 9.74
N ILE A 129 5.10 11.04 9.00
CA ILE A 129 6.46 11.23 8.44
C ILE A 129 6.44 12.36 7.42
N ILE A 130 5.48 12.33 6.49
CA ILE A 130 5.36 13.33 5.42
C ILE A 130 5.09 14.71 6.02
N GLY A 131 4.09 14.82 6.90
CA GLY A 131 3.70 16.09 7.51
C GLY A 131 4.79 16.72 8.36
N ARG A 132 5.61 15.91 9.04
CA ARG A 132 6.67 16.43 9.92
C ARG A 132 7.93 16.88 9.19
N PHE A 133 8.31 16.18 8.12
CA PHE A 133 9.61 16.38 7.47
C PHE A 133 9.52 17.06 6.10
N PHE A 134 8.37 17.05 5.44
CA PHE A 134 8.25 17.42 4.03
C PHE A 134 7.13 18.42 3.72
N LEU A 135 6.35 18.86 4.71
CA LEU A 135 5.41 19.97 4.56
C LEU A 135 6.00 21.25 5.18
N GLU A 136 6.02 22.32 4.40
CA GLU A 136 6.51 23.66 4.83
C GLU A 136 5.42 24.48 5.54
N PHE A 137 4.14 24.15 5.34
CA PHE A 137 3.01 24.88 5.90
C PHE A 137 2.50 24.25 7.20
N PRO A 138 1.98 25.05 8.15
CA PRO A 138 1.38 24.56 9.38
C PRO A 138 -0.01 23.96 9.11
N VAL A 139 -0.08 22.87 8.33
CA VAL A 139 -1.23 21.98 8.39
C VAL A 139 -1.16 21.30 9.75
N ALA A 140 -2.26 21.26 10.50
CA ALA A 140 -2.31 20.51 11.75
C ALA A 140 -1.84 19.08 11.46
N LEU A 141 -0.69 18.69 12.01
CA LEU A 141 -0.03 17.41 11.72
C LEU A 141 -0.99 16.24 11.91
N GLU A 142 -1.84 16.33 12.93
CA GLU A 142 -2.90 15.37 13.23
C GLU A 142 -3.96 15.29 12.14
N TRP A 143 -4.36 16.43 11.57
CA TRP A 143 -5.31 16.47 10.45
C TRP A 143 -4.70 15.80 9.21
N PHE A 144 -3.46 16.15 8.87
CA PHE A 144 -2.79 15.59 7.70
C PHE A 144 -2.59 14.07 7.84
N ALA A 145 -2.10 13.61 9.01
CA ALA A 145 -1.97 12.19 9.31
C ALA A 145 -3.33 11.47 9.34
N GLY A 146 -4.37 12.13 9.87
CA GLY A 146 -5.74 11.62 9.88
C GLY A 146 -6.30 11.41 8.48
N MET A 147 -6.05 12.34 7.54
CA MET A 147 -6.46 12.19 6.15
C MET A 147 -5.74 11.05 5.44
N HIS A 148 -4.45 10.84 5.72
CA HIS A 148 -3.72 9.67 5.26
C HIS A 148 -4.31 8.38 5.84
N ALA A 149 -4.59 8.34 7.15
CA ALA A 149 -5.22 7.20 7.80
C ALA A 149 -6.59 6.86 7.17
N ILE A 150 -7.40 7.85 6.83
CA ILE A 150 -8.66 7.66 6.08
C ILE A 150 -8.38 7.04 4.71
N GLY A 151 -7.38 7.54 3.97
CA GLY A 151 -6.98 6.95 2.69
C GLY A 151 -6.55 5.48 2.83
N GLY A 152 -5.78 5.16 3.87
CA GLY A 152 -5.41 3.80 4.23
C GLY A 152 -6.63 2.92 4.54
N PHE A 153 -7.56 3.43 5.34
CA PHE A 153 -8.81 2.73 5.70
C PHE A 153 -9.63 2.36 4.45
N ILE A 154 -9.85 3.32 3.55
CA ILE A 154 -10.58 3.07 2.31
C ILE A 154 -9.79 2.11 1.41
N GLY A 155 -8.47 2.29 1.31
CA GLY A 155 -7.58 1.39 0.57
C GLY A 155 -7.62 -0.05 1.08
N GLY A 156 -7.69 -0.24 2.40
CA GLY A 156 -7.85 -1.53 3.05
C GLY A 156 -9.20 -2.18 2.74
N ILE A 157 -10.31 -1.42 2.82
CA ILE A 157 -11.64 -1.91 2.43
C ILE A 157 -11.62 -2.38 0.98
N VAL A 158 -11.18 -1.51 0.06
CA VAL A 158 -11.14 -1.82 -1.37
C VAL A 158 -10.21 -3.01 -1.65
N GLY A 159 -9.05 -3.06 -1.02
CA GLY A 159 -8.09 -4.17 -1.16
C GLY A 159 -8.67 -5.51 -0.73
N VAL A 160 -9.32 -5.58 0.44
CA VAL A 160 -10.00 -6.80 0.91
C VAL A 160 -11.13 -7.19 -0.04
N THR A 161 -11.96 -6.23 -0.46
CA THR A 161 -13.05 -6.49 -1.40
C THR A 161 -12.54 -7.07 -2.72
N ILE A 162 -11.46 -6.52 -3.28
CA ILE A 162 -10.85 -7.05 -4.51
C ILE A 162 -10.35 -8.47 -4.31
N ILE A 163 -9.59 -8.74 -3.24
CA ILE A 163 -9.09 -10.10 -2.95
C ILE A 163 -10.25 -11.09 -2.84
N ARG A 164 -11.30 -10.74 -2.08
CA ARG A 164 -12.47 -11.60 -1.90
C ARG A 164 -13.20 -11.85 -3.21
N ALA A 165 -13.34 -10.82 -4.05
CA ALA A 165 -13.93 -10.97 -5.38
C ALA A 165 -13.10 -11.90 -6.30
N LEU A 166 -11.77 -11.80 -6.25
CA LEU A 166 -10.87 -12.69 -7.00
C LEU A 166 -10.96 -14.14 -6.51
N VAL A 167 -10.95 -14.36 -5.19
CA VAL A 167 -11.13 -15.69 -4.58
C VAL A 167 -12.48 -16.29 -4.94
N ALA A 168 -13.57 -15.51 -4.85
CA ALA A 168 -14.91 -15.96 -5.23
C ALA A 168 -15.00 -16.39 -6.71
N ARG A 169 -14.19 -15.78 -7.58
CA ARG A 169 -14.06 -16.12 -9.00
C ARG A 169 -13.02 -17.20 -9.30
N LYS A 170 -12.39 -17.80 -8.27
CA LYS A 170 -11.31 -18.80 -8.38
C LYS A 170 -10.08 -18.27 -9.14
N VAL A 171 -9.89 -16.96 -9.19
CA VAL A 171 -8.69 -16.30 -9.71
C VAL A 171 -7.71 -16.18 -8.55
N MET A 172 -6.97 -17.26 -8.30
CA MET A 172 -6.02 -17.34 -7.19
C MET A 172 -4.63 -17.67 -7.72
N PRO A 173 -3.56 -17.17 -7.08
CA PRO A 173 -2.20 -17.58 -7.39
C PRO A 173 -2.06 -19.11 -7.32
N SER A 174 -1.29 -19.70 -8.24
CA SER A 174 -1.24 -21.16 -8.41
C SER A 174 -0.71 -21.92 -7.18
N HIS A 175 -0.04 -21.24 -6.25
CA HIS A 175 0.47 -21.82 -5.00
C HIS A 175 -0.49 -21.69 -3.82
N ILE A 176 -1.64 -21.03 -4.01
CA ILE A 176 -2.72 -20.87 -3.00
C ILE A 176 -3.90 -21.83 -3.30
N ARG A 177 -3.93 -22.43 -4.49
CA ARG A 177 -4.96 -23.42 -4.88
C ARG A 177 -4.96 -24.67 -4.02
#